data_AF-A0A7D9L210-F1
#
_entry.id   AF-A0A7D9L210-F1
#
_cell.length_a   1.000
_cell.length_b   1.000
_cell.length_c   1.000
_cell.angle_alpha   90.00
_cell.angle_beta   90.00
_cell.angle_gamma   90.00
#
_symmetry.space_group_name_H-M   'P 1'
#
loop_
_entity.id
_entity.type
_entity.pdbx_description
1 polymer ?
#
loop_
_entity_poly.entity_id
_entity_poly.type
_entity_poly.pdbx_seq_one_letter_code
_entity_poly.pdbx_strand_id
1 'polypeptide(L)'
;MAIRQQLKHSSFHTSKAKQASKEILQLRSENLSTVHITNFMESLSTYSHSVQEKILKKLTGQELSKVLKSLGKPSLLGKKKSRQIGLLLELLKSGDITVL
;
A
#
# COMPACT_ATOMS: atom_id res chain seq x y z
N MET A 1 11.48 38.19 -21.90
CA MET A 1 10.37 37.42 -21.27
C MET A 1 10.94 36.10 -20.77
N ALA A 2 11.26 36.02 -19.48
CA ALA A 2 11.82 34.82 -18.87
C ALA A 2 10.76 34.12 -18.01
N ILE A 3 10.93 32.81 -17.86
CA ILE A 3 10.28 31.92 -16.87
C ILE A 3 8.94 31.29 -17.32
N ARG A 4 9.03 30.34 -18.25
CA ARG A 4 8.10 29.18 -18.35
C ARG A 4 8.89 27.88 -18.16
N GLN A 5 9.34 27.60 -16.94
CA GLN A 5 9.99 26.30 -16.64
C GLN A 5 9.54 25.66 -15.31
N GLN A 6 8.39 26.03 -14.74
CA GLN A 6 7.89 25.42 -13.49
C GLN A 6 6.65 24.53 -13.64
N LEU A 7 6.60 23.63 -14.63
CA LEU A 7 5.44 22.72 -14.79
C LEU A 7 5.76 21.22 -14.86
N LYS A 8 7.02 20.79 -14.73
CA LYS A 8 7.34 19.35 -14.89
C LYS A 8 7.46 18.53 -13.61
N HIS A 9 7.45 19.15 -12.42
CA HIS A 9 7.59 18.40 -11.17
C HIS A 9 6.26 18.12 -10.44
N SER A 10 5.18 18.89 -10.64
CA SER A 10 3.93 18.70 -9.89
C SER A 10 3.04 17.56 -10.41
N SER A 11 3.16 17.19 -11.68
CA SER A 11 2.32 16.17 -12.31
C SER A 11 2.65 14.73 -11.86
N PHE A 12 3.93 14.42 -11.63
CA PHE A 12 4.35 13.08 -11.23
C PHE A 12 3.94 12.73 -9.78
N HIS A 13 4.05 13.70 -8.87
CA HIS A 13 3.67 13.51 -7.47
C HIS A 13 2.15 13.37 -7.29
N THR A 14 1.36 14.07 -8.10
CA THR A 14 -0.10 13.98 -8.06
C THR A 14 -0.62 12.65 -8.63
N SER A 15 0.05 12.08 -9.64
CA SER A 15 -0.29 10.76 -10.18
C SER A 15 -0.13 9.64 -9.15
N LYS A 16 1.04 9.59 -8.50
CA LYS A 16 1.38 8.58 -7.49
C LYS A 16 0.47 8.62 -6.26
N ALA A 17 0.12 9.82 -5.77
CA ALA A 17 -0.80 9.97 -4.64
C ALA A 17 -2.24 9.58 -4.99
N LYS A 18 -2.71 9.91 -6.21
CA LYS A 18 -4.02 9.48 -6.71
C LYS A 18 -4.10 7.96 -6.86
N GLN A 19 -3.04 7.34 -7.36
CA GLN A 19 -2.94 5.89 -7.49
C GLN A 19 -3.01 5.18 -6.13
N ALA A 20 -2.19 5.60 -5.15
CA ALA A 20 -2.25 5.05 -3.79
C ALA A 20 -3.65 5.18 -3.16
N SER A 21 -4.36 6.28 -3.45
CA SER A 21 -5.73 6.50 -2.94
C SER A 21 -6.75 5.57 -3.62
N LYS A 22 -6.60 5.36 -4.94
CA LYS A 22 -7.43 4.41 -5.71
C LYS A 22 -7.24 2.97 -5.21
N GLU A 23 -6.00 2.56 -4.93
CA GLU A 23 -5.70 1.21 -4.46
C GLU A 23 -6.23 0.97 -3.04
N ILE A 24 -6.17 1.97 -2.15
CA ILE A 24 -6.85 1.90 -0.84
C ILE A 24 -8.37 1.74 -1.01
N LEU A 25 -8.98 2.44 -1.96
CA LEU A 25 -10.41 2.28 -2.24
C LEU A 25 -10.75 0.88 -2.77
N GLN A 26 -9.86 0.28 -3.57
CA GLN A 26 -10.03 -1.10 -4.03
C GLN A 26 -9.96 -2.10 -2.87
N LEU A 27 -9.09 -1.89 -1.87
CA LEU A 27 -9.04 -2.70 -0.64
C LEU A 27 -10.34 -2.66 0.19
N ARG A 28 -11.15 -1.62 -0.02
CA ARG A 28 -12.45 -1.42 0.66
C ARG A 28 -13.63 -1.96 -0.12
N SER A 29 -13.42 -2.44 -1.33
CA SER A 29 -14.48 -3.00 -2.16
C SER A 29 -15.03 -4.30 -1.53
N GLU A 30 -16.34 -4.50 -1.65
CA GLU A 30 -17.00 -5.75 -1.24
C GLU A 30 -16.53 -6.94 -2.08
N ASN A 31 -16.08 -6.70 -3.31
CA ASN A 31 -15.55 -7.71 -4.24
C ASN A 31 -14.02 -7.82 -4.19
N LEU A 32 -13.42 -7.64 -3.00
CA LEU A 32 -11.98 -7.69 -2.83
C LEU A 32 -11.45 -9.11 -3.13
N SER A 33 -10.84 -9.27 -4.30
CA SER A 33 -10.11 -10.49 -4.67
C SER A 33 -8.63 -10.42 -4.27
N THR A 34 -8.00 -11.58 -4.19
CA THR A 34 -6.58 -11.73 -3.91
C THR A 34 -5.71 -10.93 -4.89
N VAL A 35 -6.10 -10.87 -6.17
CA VAL A 35 -5.39 -10.09 -7.21
C VAL A 35 -5.33 -8.59 -6.88
N HIS A 36 -6.39 -8.03 -6.30
CA HIS A 36 -6.37 -6.61 -5.89
C HIS A 36 -5.35 -6.36 -4.75
N ILE A 37 -5.18 -7.35 -3.86
CA ILE A 37 -4.22 -7.26 -2.76
C ILE A 37 -2.80 -7.42 -3.29
N THR A 38 -2.57 -8.35 -4.22
CA THR A 38 -1.28 -8.50 -4.92
C THR A 38 -0.90 -7.20 -5.62
N ASN A 39 -1.79 -6.64 -6.44
CA ASN A 39 -1.54 -5.39 -7.15
C ASN A 39 -1.27 -4.22 -6.20
N PHE A 40 -1.98 -4.17 -5.07
CA PHE A 40 -1.70 -3.17 -4.04
C PHE A 40 -0.29 -3.33 -3.46
N MET A 41 0.12 -4.55 -3.09
CA MET A 41 1.44 -4.80 -2.51
C MET A 41 2.58 -4.57 -3.52
N GLU A 42 2.40 -4.98 -4.78
CA GLU A 42 3.33 -4.70 -5.87
C GLU A 42 3.47 -3.19 -6.10
N SER A 43 2.36 -2.46 -6.20
CA SER A 43 2.39 -1.00 -6.32
C SER A 43 3.08 -0.36 -5.11
N LEU A 44 2.77 -0.85 -3.91
CA LEU A 44 3.37 -0.38 -2.66
C LEU A 44 4.90 -0.55 -2.66
N SER A 45 5.42 -1.64 -3.25
CA SER A 45 6.86 -1.90 -3.37
C SER A 45 7.61 -0.84 -4.18
N THR A 46 6.93 -0.13 -5.10
CA THR A 46 7.53 0.91 -5.95
C THR A 46 7.72 2.26 -5.24
N TYR A 47 7.15 2.41 -4.04
CA TYR A 47 7.28 3.63 -3.24
C TYR A 47 8.46 3.55 -2.28
N SER A 48 8.95 4.72 -1.85
CA SER A 48 9.94 4.77 -0.77
C SER A 48 9.34 4.32 0.57
N HIS A 49 10.17 3.81 1.47
CA HIS A 49 9.76 3.32 2.79
C HIS A 49 8.86 4.32 3.56
N SER A 50 9.21 5.61 3.54
CA SER A 50 8.41 6.66 4.20
C SER A 50 6.99 6.78 3.61
N VAL A 51 6.84 6.59 2.30
CA VAL A 51 5.55 6.64 1.62
C VAL A 51 4.75 5.37 1.86
N GLN A 52 5.41 4.20 1.84
CA GLN A 52 4.80 2.91 2.17
C GLN A 52 4.15 2.97 3.56
N GLU A 53 4.89 3.43 4.56
CA GLU A 53 4.41 3.55 5.93
C GLU A 53 3.20 4.51 6.02
N LYS A 54 3.23 5.64 5.32
CA LYS A 54 2.10 6.58 5.26
C LYS A 54 0.85 5.97 4.64
N ILE A 55 1.00 5.19 3.57
CA ILE A 55 -0.12 4.50 2.90
C ILE A 55 -0.71 3.45 3.85
N LEU A 56 0.13 2.60 4.46
CA LEU A 56 -0.31 1.58 5.41
C LEU A 56 -0.97 2.17 6.67
N LYS A 57 -0.51 3.34 7.13
CA LYS A 57 -1.16 4.07 8.24
C LYS A 57 -2.58 4.51 7.94
N LYS A 58 -2.98 4.66 6.67
CA LYS A 58 -4.37 4.99 6.28
C LYS A 58 -5.33 3.80 6.39
N LEU A 59 -4.80 2.58 6.48
CA LEU A 59 -5.61 1.37 6.60
C LEU A 59 -6.08 1.13 8.04
N THR A 60 -7.26 0.54 8.19
CA THR A 60 -7.77 0.04 9.46
C THR A 60 -7.08 -1.27 9.84
N GLY A 61 -7.13 -1.66 11.12
CA GLY A 61 -6.58 -2.95 11.55
C GLY A 61 -7.24 -4.16 10.85
N GLN A 62 -8.50 -4.03 10.47
CA GLN A 62 -9.22 -5.05 9.71
C GLN A 62 -8.71 -5.15 8.26
N GLU A 63 -8.51 -4.01 7.59
CA GLU A 63 -7.93 -3.96 6.23
C GLU A 63 -6.52 -4.55 6.21
N LEU A 64 -5.67 -4.18 7.18
CA LEU A 64 -4.32 -4.75 7.32
C LEU A 64 -4.36 -6.26 7.58
N SER A 65 -5.31 -6.74 8.38
CA SER A 65 -5.51 -8.17 8.64
C SER A 65 -5.91 -8.94 7.37
N LYS A 66 -6.75 -8.35 6.51
CA LYS A 66 -7.15 -8.94 5.22
C LYS A 66 -5.96 -9.05 4.27
N VAL A 67 -5.14 -8.00 4.18
CA VAL A 67 -3.91 -8.00 3.36
C VAL A 67 -2.97 -9.11 3.85
N LEU A 68 -2.67 -9.15 5.16
CA LEU A 68 -1.80 -10.18 5.74
C LEU A 68 -2.33 -11.60 5.51
N LYS A 69 -3.63 -11.83 5.68
CA LYS A 69 -4.27 -13.14 5.45
C LYS A 69 -4.10 -13.59 4.00
N SER A 70 -4.20 -12.67 3.05
CA SER A 70 -4.07 -12.97 1.61
C SER A 70 -2.62 -13.22 1.19
N LEU A 71 -1.66 -12.71 1.95
CA LEU A 71 -0.23 -13.04 1.82
C LEU A 71 0.15 -14.35 2.53
N GLY A 72 -0.85 -15.17 2.93
CA GLY A 72 -0.65 -16.39 3.69
C GLY A 72 -0.05 -16.19 5.08
N LYS A 73 -0.01 -14.95 5.59
CA LYS A 73 0.51 -14.66 6.93
C LYS A 73 -0.60 -14.83 7.96
N PRO A 74 -0.28 -15.32 9.18
CA PRO A 74 -1.28 -15.56 10.21
C PRO A 74 -2.09 -14.28 10.46
N SER A 75 -3.41 -14.41 10.44
CA SER A 75 -4.30 -13.27 10.67
C SER A 75 -4.02 -12.69 12.04
N LEU A 76 -3.46 -11.48 12.08
CA LEU A 76 -3.13 -10.79 13.32
C LEU A 76 -4.32 -10.00 13.87
N LEU A 77 -5.54 -10.53 13.69
CA LEU A 77 -6.75 -9.98 14.28
C LEU A 77 -6.54 -9.79 15.78
N GLY A 78 -6.70 -8.55 16.26
CA GLY A 78 -6.47 -8.18 17.66
C GLY A 78 -5.04 -7.76 18.02
N LYS A 79 -4.05 -7.89 17.12
CA LYS A 79 -2.71 -7.30 17.36
C LYS A 79 -2.71 -5.82 17.04
N LYS A 80 -1.83 -5.07 17.74
CA LYS A 80 -1.64 -3.62 17.52
C LYS A 80 -1.41 -3.32 16.04
N LYS A 81 -2.16 -2.34 15.51
CA LYS A 81 -2.04 -1.84 14.13
C LYS A 81 -0.59 -1.59 13.70
N SER A 82 0.23 -1.01 14.59
CA SER A 82 1.66 -0.78 14.34
C SER A 82 2.45 -2.04 14.02
N ARG A 83 2.14 -3.17 14.68
CA ARG A 83 2.79 -4.46 14.41
C ARG A 83 2.41 -5.02 13.05
N GLN A 84 1.17 -4.83 12.63
CA GLN A 84 0.70 -5.26 11.30
C GLN A 84 1.37 -4.44 10.20
N ILE A 85 1.51 -3.13 10.40
CA ILE A 85 2.25 -2.24 9.48
C ILE A 85 3.72 -2.67 9.40
N GLY A 86 4.37 -2.92 10.54
CA GLY A 86 5.77 -3.37 10.58
C GLY A 86 6.00 -4.64 9.76
N LEU A 87 5.14 -5.65 9.92
CA LEU A 87 5.25 -6.89 9.15
C LEU A 87 5.04 -6.69 7.65
N LEU A 88 4.10 -5.84 7.24
CA LEU A 88 3.91 -5.53 5.82
C LEU A 88 5.13 -4.81 5.23
N LEU A 89 5.76 -3.90 5.99
CA LEU A 89 7.00 -3.25 5.57
C LEU A 89 8.17 -4.23 5.47
N GLU A 90 8.28 -5.18 6.40
CA GLU A 90 9.28 -6.26 6.33
C GLU A 90 9.07 -7.13 5.09
N LEU A 91 7.83 -7.50 4.77
CA LEU A 91 7.53 -8.29 3.56
C LEU A 91 7.88 -7.55 2.27
N LEU A 92 7.56 -6.25 2.19
CA LEU A 92 7.95 -5.40 1.07
C LEU A 92 9.47 -5.31 0.92
N LYS A 93 10.20 -5.23 2.04
CA LYS A 93 11.66 -5.18 2.05
C LYS A 93 12.29 -6.50 1.60
N SER A 94 11.71 -7.62 1.99
CA SER A 94 12.17 -8.96 1.63
C SER A 94 11.82 -9.34 0.19
N GLY A 95 10.97 -8.57 -0.50
CA GLY A 95 10.44 -8.93 -1.82
C GLY A 95 9.50 -10.14 -1.79
N ASP A 96 9.11 -10.57 -0.58
CA ASP A 96 8.34 -11.79 -0.33
C ASP A 96 6.84 -11.50 -0.44
N ILE A 97 6.45 -10.99 -1.61
CA ILE A 97 5.06 -10.69 -1.99
C ILE A 97 4.46 -11.92 -2.69
N THR A 98 4.78 -13.12 -2.22
CA THR A 98 4.19 -14.35 -2.73
C THR A 98 2.82 -14.51 -2.09
N VAL A 99 1.80 -14.47 -2.95
CA VAL A 99 0.40 -14.62 -2.58
C VAL A 99 0.05 -16.10 -2.73
N LEU A 100 -0.51 -16.71 -1.68
CA LEU A 100 -0.91 -18.12 -1.63
C LEU A 100 -2.39 -18.30 -2.00
#